data_AF-A0A942E2I3-F1
#
_entry.id   AF-A0A942E2I3-F1
#
_cell.length_a   1.000
_cell.length_b   1.000
_cell.length_c   1.000
_cell.angle_alpha   90.00
_cell.angle_beta   90.00
_cell.angle_gamma   90.00
#
_symmetry.space_group_name_H-M   'P 1'
#
loop_
_entity.id
_entity.type
_entity.pdbx_description
1 polymer ?
#
loop_
_entity_poly.entity_id
_entity_poly.type
_entity_poly.pdbx_seq_one_letter_code
_entity_poly.pdbx_strand_id
1 'polypeptide(L)'
;MVFRRRPQWVGNGLAGFGRLLRESCPSPDQRPSAGKRPREWRQVIELLHDPGRPISELAAAVERAADASLSRAADDPAFVEAFYRLLQIPDAVKSSNVQEKLVGLGIHVPLSPTLDDVLVGFDQALEVARRRRQRGVTDFGLIAKASAISALKSLVHERAPTLWEASAKDDLATIATFASTKGFGDLARRFFTNMLESHLNYFLDRETPRHIGVGRRLKSIGDLASFDLAIRRHCEETTVIMHRFAQDWLGKNRFHLGKELDREDARDFASYAFAKIRTEMSACESACNFDPVAGRIGVQN
;
A
#
# COMPACT_ATOMS: atom_id res chain seq x y z
N MET A 1 -30.04 17.14 45.31
CA MET A 1 -28.65 17.49 45.70
C MET A 1 -27.92 16.18 45.98
N VAL A 2 -27.11 15.68 45.05
CA VAL A 2 -25.95 14.79 45.26
C VAL A 2 -25.19 14.75 43.92
N PHE A 3 -24.02 15.37 43.93
CA PHE A 3 -23.01 15.36 42.88
C PHE A 3 -22.36 13.96 42.80
N ARG A 4 -22.26 13.35 41.61
CA ARG A 4 -21.30 12.26 41.34
C ARG A 4 -20.60 12.48 40.00
N ARG A 5 -19.31 12.15 40.02
CA ARG A 5 -18.21 12.69 39.20
C ARG A 5 -18.19 12.08 37.79
N ARG A 6 -17.74 12.88 36.81
CA ARG A 6 -17.28 12.41 35.49
C ARG A 6 -15.96 11.64 35.63
N PRO A 7 -15.73 10.54 34.91
CA PRO A 7 -14.39 10.01 34.74
C PRO A 7 -13.61 10.86 33.73
N GLN A 8 -12.44 11.27 34.19
CA GLN A 8 -11.39 12.00 33.51
C GLN A 8 -10.58 11.01 32.66
N TRP A 9 -10.66 11.12 31.33
CA TRP A 9 -9.71 10.45 30.44
C TRP A 9 -8.52 11.38 30.21
N VAL A 10 -7.47 11.19 31.02
CA VAL A 10 -6.16 11.79 30.83
C VAL A 10 -5.24 10.76 30.19
N GLY A 11 -4.66 11.15 29.05
CA GLY A 11 -3.29 10.81 28.60
C GLY A 11 -2.87 9.34 28.48
N ASN A 12 -2.63 8.89 27.24
CA ASN A 12 -1.46 8.09 26.80
C ASN A 12 -1.68 7.22 25.54
N GLY A 13 -2.50 7.66 24.57
CA GLY A 13 -2.70 6.92 23.30
C GLY A 13 -1.67 7.20 22.19
N LEU A 14 -0.97 8.33 22.23
CA LEU A 14 -0.11 8.79 21.11
C LEU A 14 1.38 8.45 21.28
N ALA A 15 1.81 8.05 22.47
CA ALA A 15 3.22 7.72 22.75
C ALA A 15 3.61 6.27 22.36
N GLY A 16 2.63 5.37 22.19
CA GLY A 16 2.87 3.98 21.80
C GLY A 16 3.09 3.77 20.30
N PHE A 17 2.36 4.53 19.47
CA PHE A 17 2.42 4.39 18.02
C PHE A 17 3.76 4.87 17.43
N GLY A 18 4.34 5.94 17.99
CA GLY A 18 5.67 6.44 17.62
C GLY A 18 6.85 5.63 18.15
N ARG A 19 6.60 4.58 18.95
CA ARG A 19 7.62 3.64 19.46
C ARG A 19 7.71 2.39 18.58
N LEU A 20 6.56 1.85 18.16
CA LEU A 20 6.48 0.74 17.20
C LEU A 20 7.08 1.07 15.82
N LEU A 21 6.95 2.31 15.36
CA LEU A 21 7.60 2.79 14.12
C LEU A 21 9.11 3.01 14.27
N ARG A 22 9.61 3.25 15.50
CA ARG A 22 11.04 3.43 15.78
C ARG A 22 11.78 2.09 15.97
N GLU A 23 11.09 1.09 16.50
CA GLU A 23 11.61 -0.27 16.70
C GLU A 23 11.56 -1.13 15.42
N SER A 24 10.77 -0.71 14.42
CA SER A 24 10.74 -1.32 13.08
C SER A 24 11.76 -0.73 12.10
N CYS A 25 12.60 0.21 12.54
CA CYS A 25 13.70 0.73 11.72
C CYS A 25 14.81 -0.34 11.63
N PRO A 26 15.16 -0.83 10.43
CA PRO A 26 16.28 -1.75 10.28
C PRO A 26 17.58 -1.12 10.80
N SER A 27 18.44 -1.96 11.41
CA SER A 27 19.79 -1.56 11.84
C SER A 27 20.55 -0.82 10.72
N PRO A 28 21.50 0.07 11.03
CA PRO A 28 22.22 0.87 10.02
C PRO A 28 22.83 0.06 8.86
N ASP A 29 23.19 -1.20 9.14
CA ASP A 29 23.77 -2.19 8.22
C ASP A 29 22.73 -2.87 7.28
N GLN A 30 21.44 -2.77 7.60
CA GLN A 30 20.33 -3.30 6.80
C GLN A 30 19.65 -2.23 5.92
N ARG A 31 20.20 -1.00 5.88
CA ARG A 31 19.70 0.01 4.96
C ARG A 31 19.99 -0.43 3.53
N PRO A 32 18.98 -0.50 2.63
CA PRO A 32 19.23 -0.76 1.23
C PRO A 32 20.26 0.25 0.72
N SER A 33 21.28 -0.25 0.02
CA SER A 33 22.40 0.54 -0.52
C SER A 33 21.87 1.81 -1.16
N ALA A 34 22.50 2.95 -0.89
CA ALA A 34 22.16 4.27 -1.43
C ALA A 34 22.22 4.25 -2.97
N GLY A 35 21.18 3.72 -3.60
CA GLY A 35 21.00 3.70 -5.04
C GLY A 35 20.91 5.14 -5.53
N LYS A 36 21.54 5.41 -6.67
CA LYS A 36 21.44 6.71 -7.34
C LYS A 36 19.96 7.05 -7.55
N ARG A 37 19.50 8.13 -6.91
CA ARG A 37 18.11 8.58 -7.02
C ARG A 37 17.75 8.79 -8.50
N PRO A 38 16.59 8.30 -8.97
CA PRO A 38 16.12 8.56 -10.32
C PRO A 38 16.09 10.07 -10.61
N ARG A 39 16.26 10.45 -11.87
CA ARG A 39 16.36 11.86 -12.28
C ARG A 39 15.09 12.63 -11.92
N GLU A 40 13.96 11.96 -12.02
CA GLU A 40 12.62 12.48 -11.80
C GLU A 40 12.41 12.85 -10.32
N TRP A 41 12.89 12.00 -9.41
CA TRP A 41 12.86 12.29 -7.97
C TRP A 41 13.76 13.46 -7.57
N ARG A 42 14.82 13.78 -8.34
CA ARG A 42 15.60 15.01 -8.11
C ARG A 42 14.80 16.27 -8.41
N GLN A 43 13.98 16.25 -9.47
CA GLN A 43 13.11 17.38 -9.81
C GLN A 43 12.09 17.67 -8.71
N VAL A 44 11.50 16.62 -8.11
CA VAL A 44 10.59 16.77 -6.96
C VAL A 44 11.27 17.53 -5.82
N ILE A 45 12.52 17.17 -5.52
CA ILE A 45 13.30 17.78 -4.43
C ILE A 45 13.62 19.24 -4.73
N GLU A 46 14.03 19.55 -5.96
CA GLU A 46 14.27 20.93 -6.41
C GLU A 46 13.01 21.81 -6.22
N LEU A 47 11.83 21.28 -6.55
CA LEU A 47 10.56 22.00 -6.37
C LEU A 47 10.14 22.13 -4.90
N LEU A 48 10.51 21.17 -4.03
CA LEU A 48 10.32 21.29 -2.58
C LEU A 48 11.22 22.36 -1.96
N HIS A 49 12.39 22.63 -2.56
CA HIS A 49 13.31 23.68 -2.11
C HIS A 49 12.84 25.10 -2.43
N ASP A 50 12.00 25.29 -3.45
CA ASP A 50 11.52 26.60 -3.89
C ASP A 50 10.07 26.85 -3.39
N PRO A 51 9.88 27.64 -2.31
CA PRO A 51 8.55 27.97 -1.81
C PRO A 51 7.76 28.91 -2.74
N GLY A 52 8.41 29.55 -3.71
CA GLY A 52 7.77 30.43 -4.69
C GLY A 52 7.10 29.70 -5.85
N ARG A 53 7.37 28.39 -6.01
CA ARG A 53 6.81 27.58 -7.08
C ARG A 53 5.38 27.13 -6.79
N PRO A 54 4.49 27.07 -7.80
CA PRO A 54 3.12 26.62 -7.60
C PRO A 54 3.09 25.14 -7.16
N ILE A 55 2.12 24.79 -6.33
CA ILE A 55 1.93 23.42 -5.82
C ILE A 55 1.63 22.43 -6.96
N SER A 56 0.96 22.90 -8.02
CA SER A 56 0.68 22.09 -9.21
C SER A 56 1.95 21.60 -9.91
N GLU A 57 3.00 22.41 -10.00
CA GLU A 57 4.29 21.98 -10.56
C GLU A 57 4.93 20.85 -9.73
N LEU A 58 4.84 20.93 -8.40
CA LEU A 58 5.32 19.89 -7.50
C LEU A 58 4.49 18.60 -7.64
N ALA A 59 3.17 18.71 -7.68
CA ALA A 59 2.28 17.57 -7.89
C ALA A 59 2.58 16.85 -9.21
N ALA A 60 2.72 17.61 -10.31
CA ALA A 60 3.07 17.08 -11.63
C ALA A 60 4.44 16.38 -11.62
N ALA A 61 5.41 16.89 -10.87
CA ALA A 61 6.72 16.27 -10.75
C ALA A 61 6.68 14.96 -9.95
N VAL A 62 5.90 14.92 -8.86
CA VAL A 62 5.67 13.70 -8.07
C VAL A 62 5.01 12.64 -8.93
N GLU A 63 4.00 13.02 -9.72
CA GLU A 63 3.33 12.12 -10.64
C GLU A 63 4.29 11.55 -11.70
N ARG A 64 5.08 12.39 -12.38
CA ARG A 64 6.08 11.90 -13.35
C ARG A 64 7.10 10.96 -12.72
N ALA A 65 7.53 11.25 -11.50
CA ALA A 65 8.44 10.39 -10.76
C ALA A 65 7.80 9.04 -10.39
N ALA A 66 6.53 9.07 -9.97
CA ALA A 66 5.73 7.89 -9.71
C ALA A 66 5.54 7.06 -10.99
N ASP A 67 5.09 7.67 -12.08
CA ASP A 67 4.90 7.03 -13.40
C ASP A 67 6.15 6.28 -13.87
N ALA A 68 7.30 6.97 -13.85
CA ALA A 68 8.58 6.38 -14.24
C ALA A 68 8.98 5.18 -13.38
N SER A 69 8.67 5.20 -12.09
CA SER A 69 8.96 4.10 -11.17
C SER A 69 7.97 2.94 -11.28
N LEU A 70 6.67 3.23 -11.39
CA LEU A 70 5.59 2.24 -11.47
C LEU A 70 5.55 1.52 -12.83
N SER A 71 6.06 2.15 -13.90
CA SER A 71 6.12 1.53 -15.24
C SER A 71 6.91 0.22 -15.29
N ARG A 72 7.86 0.01 -14.37
CA ARG A 72 8.70 -1.19 -14.26
C ARG A 72 8.37 -2.05 -13.04
N ALA A 73 7.33 -1.70 -12.29
CA ALA A 73 7.00 -2.36 -11.03
C ALA A 73 6.71 -3.86 -11.19
N ALA A 74 6.02 -4.25 -12.27
CA ALA A 74 5.69 -5.64 -12.56
C ALA A 74 6.90 -6.47 -13.04
N ASP A 75 8.04 -5.83 -13.34
CA ASP A 75 9.28 -6.54 -13.67
C ASP A 75 10.10 -6.93 -12.42
N ASP A 76 9.74 -6.41 -11.25
CA ASP A 76 10.35 -6.80 -9.98
C ASP A 76 9.82 -8.17 -9.53
N PRO A 77 10.66 -9.23 -9.50
CA PRO A 77 10.19 -10.56 -9.12
C PRO A 77 9.83 -10.67 -7.64
N ALA A 78 10.34 -9.79 -6.77
CA ALA A 78 9.98 -9.78 -5.36
C ALA A 78 8.56 -9.23 -5.19
N PHE A 79 8.20 -8.19 -5.95
CA PHE A 79 6.82 -7.72 -6.03
C PHE A 79 5.89 -8.81 -6.57
N VAL A 80 6.25 -9.45 -7.70
CA VAL A 80 5.40 -10.50 -8.30
C VAL A 80 5.21 -11.66 -7.33
N GLU A 81 6.25 -12.07 -6.59
CA GLU A 81 6.13 -13.14 -5.59
C GLU A 81 5.22 -12.74 -4.43
N ALA A 82 5.34 -11.50 -3.92
CA ALA A 82 4.47 -10.97 -2.87
C ALA A 82 3.00 -10.97 -3.31
N PHE A 83 2.74 -10.43 -4.50
CA PHE A 83 1.38 -10.35 -5.02
C PHE A 83 0.78 -11.73 -5.36
N TYR A 84 1.56 -12.61 -6.01
CA TYR A 84 1.14 -13.99 -6.29
C TYR A 84 0.73 -14.71 -5.01
N ARG A 85 1.53 -14.66 -3.95
CA ARG A 85 1.20 -15.34 -2.69
C ARG A 85 0.00 -14.71 -2.00
N LEU A 86 -0.13 -13.39 -2.03
CA LEU A 86 -1.29 -12.68 -1.50
C LEU A 86 -2.58 -13.11 -2.20
N LEU A 87 -2.53 -13.32 -3.51
CA LEU A 87 -3.65 -13.82 -4.32
C LEU A 87 -4.07 -15.26 -3.94
N GLN A 88 -3.11 -16.10 -3.52
CA GLN A 88 -3.35 -17.52 -3.22
C GLN A 88 -3.78 -17.80 -1.77
N ILE A 89 -3.39 -16.94 -0.82
CA ILE A 89 -3.70 -17.13 0.62
C ILE A 89 -5.19 -17.35 0.89
N PRO A 90 -6.12 -16.53 0.35
CA PRO A 90 -7.55 -16.69 0.64
C PRO A 90 -8.09 -18.07 0.23
N ASP A 91 -7.62 -18.62 -0.88
CA ASP A 91 -8.02 -19.96 -1.32
C ASP A 91 -7.42 -21.07 -0.47
N ALA A 92 -6.14 -20.94 -0.12
CA ALA A 92 -5.47 -21.89 0.75
C ALA A 92 -6.20 -21.99 2.10
N VAL A 93 -6.62 -20.86 2.67
CA VAL A 93 -7.38 -20.80 3.93
C VAL A 93 -8.82 -21.31 3.78
N LYS A 94 -9.43 -21.21 2.61
CA LYS A 94 -10.76 -21.76 2.34
C LYS A 94 -10.78 -23.29 2.21
N SER A 95 -9.62 -23.90 1.98
CA SER A 95 -9.52 -25.35 1.78
C SER A 95 -9.83 -26.16 3.05
N SER A 96 -10.16 -27.45 2.88
CA SER A 96 -10.37 -28.36 4.01
C SER A 96 -9.09 -28.68 4.79
N ASN A 97 -7.91 -28.49 4.19
CA ASN A 97 -6.61 -28.66 4.83
C ASN A 97 -5.76 -27.40 4.68
N VAL A 98 -6.08 -26.41 5.53
CA VAL A 98 -5.47 -25.08 5.52
C VAL A 98 -3.94 -25.16 5.65
N GLN A 99 -3.44 -25.95 6.60
CA GLN A 99 -2.01 -26.08 6.84
C GLN A 99 -1.28 -26.60 5.60
N GLU A 100 -1.76 -27.71 5.03
CA GLU A 100 -1.13 -28.33 3.85
C GLU A 100 -1.10 -27.37 2.67
N LYS A 101 -2.20 -26.65 2.40
CA LYS A 101 -2.26 -25.68 1.30
C LYS A 101 -1.33 -24.49 1.51
N LEU A 102 -1.26 -23.95 2.73
CA LEU A 102 -0.32 -22.87 3.05
C LEU A 102 1.14 -23.33 2.92
N VAL A 103 1.47 -24.53 3.41
CA VAL A 103 2.80 -25.12 3.26
C VAL A 103 3.15 -25.37 1.79
N GLY A 104 2.17 -25.79 0.96
CA GLY A 104 2.34 -25.91 -0.49
C GLY A 104 2.68 -24.59 -1.18
N LEU A 105 2.20 -23.46 -0.63
CA LEU A 105 2.65 -22.13 -1.05
C LEU A 105 4.05 -21.80 -0.51
N GLY A 106 4.55 -22.50 0.50
CA GLY A 106 5.80 -22.23 1.23
C GLY A 106 5.59 -21.39 2.49
N ILE A 107 4.33 -21.15 2.88
CA ILE A 107 3.91 -20.44 4.09
C ILE A 107 3.80 -21.49 5.21
N HIS A 108 4.83 -21.58 6.05
CA HIS A 108 4.90 -22.58 7.10
C HIS A 108 4.13 -22.11 8.33
N VAL A 109 3.16 -22.92 8.77
CA VAL A 109 2.26 -22.59 9.89
C VAL A 109 1.97 -23.83 10.74
N PRO A 110 1.58 -23.69 12.02
CA PRO A 110 1.14 -24.81 12.84
C PRO A 110 -0.19 -25.40 12.34
N LEU A 111 -0.61 -26.54 12.91
CA LEU A 111 -1.83 -27.28 12.50
C LEU A 111 -3.11 -26.43 12.63
N SER A 112 -3.16 -25.60 13.67
CA SER A 112 -4.25 -24.64 13.93
C SER A 112 -3.68 -23.21 13.88
N PRO A 113 -3.52 -22.62 12.68
CA PRO A 113 -2.85 -21.35 12.52
C PRO A 113 -3.70 -20.16 12.98
N THR A 114 -3.05 -19.14 13.53
CA THR A 114 -3.61 -17.81 13.79
C THR A 114 -3.36 -16.87 12.61
N LEU A 115 -3.98 -15.68 12.60
CA LEU A 115 -3.65 -14.63 11.63
C LEU A 115 -2.16 -14.30 11.65
N ASP A 116 -1.57 -14.13 12.84
CA ASP A 116 -0.16 -13.79 12.99
C ASP A 116 0.75 -14.91 12.46
N ASP A 117 0.40 -16.18 12.67
CA ASP A 117 1.15 -17.30 12.07
C ASP A 117 1.16 -17.22 10.54
N VAL A 118 0.01 -16.90 9.92
CA VAL A 118 -0.10 -16.74 8.46
C VAL A 118 0.73 -15.55 7.98
N LEU A 119 0.69 -14.40 8.69
CA LEU A 119 1.46 -13.21 8.32
C LEU A 119 2.98 -13.43 8.46
N VAL A 120 3.42 -14.05 9.55
CA VAL A 120 4.82 -14.40 9.77
C VAL A 120 5.29 -15.43 8.74
N GLY A 121 4.48 -16.48 8.49
CA GLY A 121 4.78 -17.48 7.48
C GLY A 121 4.86 -16.87 6.07
N PHE A 122 4.02 -15.89 5.75
CA PHE A 122 4.05 -15.17 4.48
C PHE A 122 5.33 -14.34 4.31
N ASP A 123 5.73 -13.59 5.34
CA ASP A 123 6.97 -12.82 5.35
C ASP A 123 8.20 -13.73 5.15
N GLN A 124 8.27 -14.83 5.90
CA GLN A 124 9.35 -15.81 5.79
C GLN A 124 9.39 -16.45 4.40
N ALA A 125 8.24 -16.78 3.83
CA ALA A 125 8.18 -17.41 2.52
C ALA A 125 8.70 -16.49 1.41
N LEU A 126 8.48 -15.17 1.53
CA LEU A 126 9.03 -14.17 0.62
C LEU A 126 10.55 -14.04 0.77
N GLU A 127 11.07 -14.06 2.01
CA GLU A 127 12.52 -14.07 2.23
C GLU A 127 13.19 -15.32 1.65
N VAL A 128 12.57 -16.49 1.79
CA VAL A 128 13.08 -17.74 1.19
C VAL A 128 13.06 -17.66 -0.33
N ALA A 129 11.96 -17.21 -0.93
CA ALA A 129 11.84 -17.06 -2.38
C ALA A 129 12.89 -16.07 -2.93
N ARG A 130 13.14 -14.97 -2.23
CA ARG A 130 14.19 -14.00 -2.56
C ARG A 130 15.58 -14.64 -2.54
N ARG A 131 15.94 -15.34 -1.46
CA ARG A 131 17.25 -16.01 -1.31
C ARG A 131 17.48 -17.04 -2.42
N ARG A 132 16.47 -17.83 -2.78
CA ARG A 132 16.57 -18.85 -3.86
C ARG A 132 16.86 -18.24 -5.24
N ARG A 133 16.36 -17.04 -5.52
CA ARG A 133 16.60 -16.34 -6.80
C ARG A 133 17.93 -15.58 -6.84
N GLN A 134 18.72 -15.59 -5.76
CA GLN A 134 19.99 -14.85 -5.61
C GLN A 134 19.89 -13.36 -6.00
N ARG A 135 18.70 -12.76 -5.91
CA ARG A 135 18.51 -11.33 -6.20
C ARG A 135 18.72 -10.50 -4.93
N GLY A 136 19.32 -9.32 -5.13
CA GLY A 136 19.45 -8.31 -4.08
C GLY A 136 18.09 -7.86 -3.54
N VAL A 137 18.11 -7.22 -2.38
CA VAL A 137 16.91 -6.60 -1.79
C VAL A 137 16.53 -5.38 -2.64
N THR A 138 15.28 -5.33 -3.10
CA THR A 138 14.71 -4.17 -3.80
C THR A 138 13.79 -3.41 -2.86
N ASP A 139 13.87 -2.08 -2.88
CA ASP A 139 12.98 -1.22 -2.09
C ASP A 139 11.51 -1.49 -2.44
N PHE A 140 11.24 -1.67 -3.74
CA PHE A 140 9.90 -1.94 -4.24
C PHE A 140 9.36 -3.28 -3.74
N GLY A 141 10.18 -4.34 -3.71
CA GLY A 141 9.81 -5.63 -3.14
C GLY A 141 9.54 -5.57 -1.63
N LEU A 142 10.32 -4.78 -0.89
CA LEU A 142 10.09 -4.55 0.54
C LEU A 142 8.78 -3.81 0.80
N ILE A 143 8.50 -2.76 0.01
CA ILE A 143 7.25 -2.01 0.08
C ILE A 143 6.08 -2.95 -0.23
N ALA A 144 6.14 -3.71 -1.32
CA ALA A 144 5.10 -4.66 -1.70
C ALA A 144 4.78 -5.67 -0.58
N LYS A 145 5.82 -6.24 0.03
CA LYS A 145 5.69 -7.15 1.17
C LYS A 145 4.97 -6.50 2.35
N ALA A 146 5.43 -5.32 2.78
CA ALA A 146 4.83 -4.59 3.89
C ALA A 146 3.38 -4.20 3.60
N SER A 147 3.08 -3.75 2.38
CA SER A 147 1.74 -3.38 1.94
C SER A 147 0.79 -4.58 1.91
N ALA A 148 1.26 -5.76 1.50
CA ALA A 148 0.48 -6.99 1.53
C ALA A 148 0.12 -7.43 2.96
N ILE A 149 1.11 -7.44 3.86
CA ILE A 149 0.91 -7.77 5.28
C ILE A 149 -0.08 -6.77 5.92
N SER A 150 0.14 -5.48 5.70
CA SER A 150 -0.72 -4.42 6.21
C SER A 150 -2.15 -4.52 5.67
N ALA A 151 -2.31 -4.76 4.37
CA ALA A 151 -3.62 -4.89 3.74
C ALA A 151 -4.42 -6.07 4.32
N LEU A 152 -3.79 -7.24 4.45
CA LEU A 152 -4.44 -8.42 5.01
C LEU A 152 -4.83 -8.19 6.48
N LYS A 153 -3.88 -7.70 7.30
CA LYS A 153 -4.11 -7.43 8.73
C LYS A 153 -5.22 -6.42 8.96
N SER A 154 -5.18 -5.29 8.26
CA SER A 154 -6.19 -4.24 8.41
C SER A 154 -7.57 -4.70 7.97
N LEU A 155 -7.70 -5.39 6.83
CA LEU A 155 -9.00 -5.85 6.36
C LEU A 155 -9.60 -6.96 7.22
N VAL A 156 -8.77 -7.85 7.79
CA VAL A 156 -9.26 -8.83 8.77
C VAL A 156 -9.75 -8.11 10.02
N HIS A 157 -8.97 -7.18 10.56
CA HIS A 157 -9.36 -6.42 11.74
C HIS A 157 -10.64 -5.58 11.52
N GLU A 158 -10.81 -4.98 10.35
CA GLU A 158 -12.02 -4.20 9.98
C GLU A 158 -13.27 -5.06 9.83
N ARG A 159 -13.14 -6.36 9.53
CA ARG A 159 -14.26 -7.28 9.22
C ARG A 159 -14.52 -8.33 10.30
N ALA A 160 -13.55 -8.55 11.18
CA ALA A 160 -13.70 -9.49 12.28
C ALA A 160 -14.88 -9.06 13.17
N PRO A 161 -15.66 -10.02 13.70
CA PRO A 161 -16.78 -9.71 14.57
C PRO A 161 -16.26 -8.96 15.81
N THR A 162 -16.65 -7.69 15.95
CA THR A 162 -16.10 -6.79 16.99
C THR A 162 -16.82 -6.89 18.33
N LEU A 163 -17.89 -7.69 18.43
CA LEU A 163 -18.72 -7.79 19.63
C LEU A 163 -18.10 -8.69 20.71
N TRP A 164 -17.18 -9.58 20.34
CA TRP A 164 -16.43 -10.46 21.25
C TRP A 164 -14.97 -10.57 20.78
N GLU A 165 -14.08 -11.15 21.59
CA GLU A 165 -12.71 -11.44 21.13
C GLU A 165 -12.78 -12.38 19.91
N ALA A 166 -12.31 -11.89 18.76
CA ALA A 166 -12.27 -12.68 17.54
C ALA A 166 -11.36 -13.89 17.73
N SER A 167 -11.86 -15.08 17.42
CA SER A 167 -11.06 -16.29 17.51
C SER A 167 -10.17 -16.44 16.26
N ALA A 168 -9.11 -17.26 16.37
CA ALA A 168 -8.28 -17.61 15.21
C ALA A 168 -9.11 -18.18 14.04
N LYS A 169 -10.20 -18.89 14.35
CA LYS A 169 -11.11 -19.42 13.32
C LYS A 169 -11.88 -18.30 12.62
N ASP A 170 -12.28 -17.26 13.33
CA ASP A 170 -13.00 -16.11 12.76
C ASP A 170 -12.08 -15.29 11.85
N ASP A 171 -10.81 -15.12 12.24
CA ASP A 171 -9.80 -14.47 11.41
C ASP A 171 -9.57 -15.24 10.10
N LEU A 172 -9.34 -16.56 10.19
CA LEU A 172 -9.18 -17.41 9.01
C LEU A 172 -10.43 -17.42 8.13
N ALA A 173 -11.63 -17.48 8.72
CA ALA A 173 -12.88 -17.37 7.99
C ALA A 173 -12.99 -16.02 7.26
N THR A 174 -12.53 -14.94 7.90
CA THR A 174 -12.46 -13.60 7.30
C THR A 174 -11.49 -13.57 6.13
N ILE A 175 -10.30 -14.15 6.26
CA ILE A 175 -9.32 -14.30 5.17
C ILE A 175 -9.93 -15.06 3.99
N ALA A 176 -10.63 -16.17 4.24
CA ALA A 176 -11.29 -16.97 3.21
C ALA A 176 -12.33 -16.18 2.41
N THR A 177 -12.95 -15.12 2.97
CA THR A 177 -13.88 -14.28 2.23
C THR A 177 -13.22 -13.52 1.08
N PHE A 178 -11.91 -13.25 1.16
CA PHE A 178 -11.17 -12.57 0.10
C PHE A 178 -10.96 -13.44 -1.15
N ALA A 179 -11.29 -14.73 -1.10
CA ALA A 179 -11.34 -15.60 -2.28
C ALA A 179 -12.53 -15.27 -3.21
N SER A 180 -13.54 -14.55 -2.73
CA SER A 180 -14.64 -14.08 -3.58
C SER A 180 -14.17 -12.94 -4.49
N THR A 181 -14.83 -12.73 -5.63
CA THR A 181 -14.54 -11.57 -6.50
C THR A 181 -14.62 -10.27 -5.72
N LYS A 182 -15.69 -10.09 -4.92
CA LYS A 182 -15.89 -8.90 -4.09
C LYS A 182 -14.75 -8.71 -3.09
N GLY A 183 -14.48 -9.74 -2.28
CA GLY A 183 -13.43 -9.68 -1.26
C GLY A 183 -12.04 -9.48 -1.85
N PHE A 184 -11.75 -10.06 -3.01
CA PHE A 184 -10.50 -9.81 -3.73
C PHE A 184 -10.41 -8.36 -4.23
N GLY A 185 -11.52 -7.78 -4.69
CA GLY A 185 -11.57 -6.36 -5.04
C GLY A 185 -11.18 -5.44 -3.89
N ASP A 186 -11.68 -5.74 -2.69
CA ASP A 186 -11.33 -4.99 -1.47
C ASP A 186 -9.84 -5.18 -1.09
N LEU A 187 -9.36 -6.43 -1.13
CA LEU A 187 -7.97 -6.77 -0.83
C LEU A 187 -6.99 -6.10 -1.81
N ALA A 188 -7.27 -6.19 -3.11
CA ALA A 188 -6.46 -5.59 -4.16
C ALA A 188 -6.43 -4.07 -4.00
N ARG A 189 -7.59 -3.41 -3.84
CA ARG A 189 -7.64 -1.96 -3.62
C ARG A 189 -6.78 -1.57 -2.41
N ARG A 190 -6.98 -2.19 -1.24
CA ARG A 190 -6.21 -1.88 -0.04
C ARG A 190 -4.72 -2.09 -0.23
N PHE A 191 -4.32 -3.20 -0.88
CA PHE A 191 -2.93 -3.49 -1.20
C PHE A 191 -2.29 -2.38 -2.05
N PHE A 192 -2.92 -2.00 -3.17
CA PHE A 192 -2.38 -0.97 -4.05
C PHE A 192 -2.40 0.43 -3.43
N THR A 193 -3.39 0.76 -2.58
CA THR A 193 -3.40 2.00 -1.81
C THR A 193 -2.17 2.06 -0.90
N ASN A 194 -1.98 1.03 -0.06
CA ASN A 194 -0.88 0.98 0.89
C ASN A 194 0.49 1.00 0.19
N MET A 195 0.59 0.33 -0.96
CA MET A 195 1.81 0.25 -1.76
C MET A 195 2.14 1.60 -2.40
N LEU A 196 1.16 2.25 -3.02
CA LEU A 196 1.34 3.56 -3.64
C LEU A 196 1.73 4.61 -2.58
N GLU A 197 1.03 4.64 -1.45
CA GLU A 197 1.34 5.55 -0.33
C GLU A 197 2.77 5.34 0.19
N SER A 198 3.14 4.10 0.50
CA SER A 198 4.47 3.77 1.01
C SER A 198 5.57 4.08 -0.02
N HIS A 199 5.29 3.87 -1.30
CA HIS A 199 6.23 4.15 -2.38
C HIS A 199 6.48 5.65 -2.57
N LEU A 200 5.44 6.49 -2.47
CA LEU A 200 5.61 7.94 -2.51
C LEU A 200 6.36 8.43 -1.27
N ASN A 201 5.93 8.00 -0.08
CA ASN A 201 6.53 8.41 1.19
C ASN A 201 7.98 7.97 1.33
N TYR A 202 8.37 6.83 0.76
CA TYR A 202 9.77 6.37 0.73
C TYR A 202 10.75 7.43 0.20
N PHE A 203 10.34 8.17 -0.82
CA PHE A 203 11.16 9.25 -1.38
C PHE A 203 10.94 10.58 -0.68
N LEU A 204 9.69 10.90 -0.31
CA LEU A 204 9.34 12.18 0.31
C LEU A 204 9.92 12.30 1.73
N ASP A 205 9.77 11.28 2.58
CA ASP A 205 10.17 11.30 4.00
C ASP A 205 11.67 11.56 4.19
N ARG A 206 12.50 11.27 3.19
CA ARG A 206 13.95 11.53 3.22
C ARG A 206 14.29 13.01 3.09
N GLU A 207 13.39 13.79 2.54
CA GLU A 207 13.62 15.19 2.19
C GLU A 207 12.71 16.10 3.00
N THR A 208 11.48 15.66 3.31
CA THR A 208 10.48 16.42 4.06
C THR A 208 10.99 17.09 5.36
N PRO A 209 11.81 16.45 6.22
CA PRO A 209 12.36 17.10 7.43
C PRO A 209 13.22 18.32 7.12
N ARG A 210 13.87 18.37 5.95
CA ARG A 210 14.65 19.52 5.49
C ARG A 210 13.76 20.68 5.02
N HIS A 211 12.46 20.48 4.88
CA HIS A 211 11.54 21.51 4.38
C HIS A 211 10.60 22.04 5.46
N ILE A 212 10.82 21.68 6.73
CA ILE A 212 10.09 22.19 7.89
C ILE A 212 10.81 23.43 8.45
N GLY A 213 10.10 24.55 8.57
CA GLY A 213 10.60 25.75 9.27
C GLY A 213 10.11 27.06 8.68
N VAL A 214 10.40 28.16 9.39
CA VAL A 214 10.03 29.52 8.96
C VAL A 214 10.69 29.84 7.61
N GLY A 215 9.89 30.31 6.64
CA GLY A 215 10.34 30.62 5.28
C GLY A 215 10.48 29.40 4.35
N ARG A 216 10.14 28.19 4.82
CA ARG A 216 10.08 26.97 3.98
C ARG A 216 8.64 26.65 3.60
N ARG A 217 8.48 25.68 2.68
CA ARG A 217 7.17 25.24 2.16
C ARG A 217 6.28 24.64 3.25
N LEU A 218 6.84 23.88 4.19
CA LEU A 218 6.13 23.40 5.38
C LEU A 218 6.54 24.27 6.56
N LYS A 219 5.60 25.04 7.12
CA LYS A 219 5.89 25.99 8.21
C LYS A 219 5.88 25.31 9.57
N SER A 220 5.16 24.19 9.69
CA SER A 220 4.94 23.49 10.95
C SER A 220 4.87 21.97 10.79
N ILE A 221 4.92 21.25 11.91
CA ILE A 221 4.63 19.81 11.98
C ILE A 221 3.15 19.53 11.63
N GLY A 222 2.25 20.48 11.90
CA GLY A 222 0.84 20.37 11.50
C GLY A 222 0.66 20.39 9.99
N ASP A 223 1.48 21.19 9.28
CA ASP A 223 1.49 21.25 7.82
C ASP A 223 1.98 19.92 7.24
N LEU A 224 2.98 19.30 7.88
CA LEU A 224 3.44 17.97 7.52
C LEU A 224 2.33 16.92 7.68
N ALA A 225 1.67 16.87 8.83
CA ALA A 225 0.56 15.93 9.04
C ALA A 225 -0.58 16.13 8.03
N SER A 226 -0.86 17.38 7.65
CA SER A 226 -1.87 17.71 6.62
C SER A 226 -1.43 17.27 5.22
N PHE A 227 -0.13 17.39 4.92
CA PHE A 227 0.47 16.93 3.67
C PHE A 227 0.41 15.39 3.55
N ASP A 228 0.78 14.67 4.59
CA ASP A 228 0.72 13.19 4.62
C ASP A 228 -0.73 12.71 4.43
N LEU A 229 -1.69 13.38 5.08
CA LEU A 229 -3.11 13.07 4.89
C LEU A 229 -3.58 13.32 3.46
N ALA A 230 -3.09 14.39 2.82
CA ALA A 230 -3.41 14.69 1.42
C ALA A 230 -2.83 13.63 0.46
N ILE A 231 -1.60 13.16 0.69
CA ILE A 231 -1.00 12.06 -0.08
C ILE A 231 -1.84 10.81 0.06
N ARG A 232 -2.19 10.42 1.29
CA ARG A 232 -3.00 9.24 1.54
C ARG A 232 -4.35 9.32 0.85
N ARG A 233 -5.05 10.46 0.96
CA ARG A 233 -6.32 10.69 0.28
C ARG A 233 -6.19 10.56 -1.24
N HIS A 234 -5.17 11.17 -1.82
CA HIS A 234 -4.90 11.05 -3.27
C HIS A 234 -4.65 9.59 -3.69
N CYS A 235 -3.90 8.83 -2.89
CA CYS A 235 -3.69 7.40 -3.14
C CYS A 235 -4.99 6.59 -3.04
N GLU A 236 -5.82 6.86 -2.04
CA GLU A 236 -7.13 6.21 -1.83
C GLU A 236 -8.10 6.49 -2.98
N GLU A 237 -8.10 7.71 -3.53
CA GLU A 237 -8.90 8.14 -4.69
C GLU A 237 -8.38 7.50 -5.98
N THR A 238 -7.08 7.59 -6.24
CA THR A 238 -6.42 7.02 -7.44
C THR A 238 -6.62 5.51 -7.54
N THR A 239 -6.61 4.80 -6.41
CA THR A 239 -6.71 3.34 -6.39
C THR A 239 -8.15 2.82 -6.34
N VAL A 240 -9.18 3.68 -6.36
CA VAL A 240 -10.59 3.25 -6.43
C VAL A 240 -10.83 2.33 -7.62
N ILE A 241 -10.21 2.60 -8.77
CA ILE A 241 -10.32 1.79 -10.00
C ILE A 241 -9.95 0.32 -9.77
N MET A 242 -9.08 0.03 -8.80
CA MET A 242 -8.61 -1.33 -8.53
C MET A 242 -9.70 -2.25 -8.01
N HIS A 243 -10.69 -1.73 -7.28
CA HIS A 243 -11.75 -2.55 -6.72
C HIS A 243 -12.57 -3.26 -7.81
N ARG A 244 -13.05 -2.51 -8.82
CA ARG A 244 -13.83 -3.08 -9.93
C ARG A 244 -12.95 -3.89 -10.88
N PHE A 245 -11.75 -3.39 -11.18
CA PHE A 245 -10.82 -4.11 -12.06
C PHE A 245 -10.46 -5.50 -11.51
N ALA A 246 -10.13 -5.60 -10.23
CA ALA A 246 -9.78 -6.86 -9.58
C ALA A 246 -10.97 -7.83 -9.53
N GLN A 247 -12.18 -7.34 -9.26
CA GLN A 247 -13.41 -8.13 -9.32
C GLN A 247 -13.62 -8.77 -10.69
N ASP A 248 -13.59 -7.94 -11.73
CA ASP A 248 -13.81 -8.39 -13.11
C ASP A 248 -12.71 -9.37 -13.56
N TRP A 249 -11.45 -9.10 -13.20
CA TRP A 249 -10.32 -9.96 -13.55
C TRP A 249 -10.40 -11.34 -12.88
N LEU A 250 -10.69 -11.40 -11.56
CA LEU A 250 -10.79 -12.68 -10.87
C LEU A 250 -12.02 -13.46 -11.33
N GLY A 251 -13.14 -12.76 -11.57
CA GLY A 251 -14.35 -13.31 -12.18
C GLY A 251 -14.04 -14.04 -13.49
N LYS A 252 -13.33 -13.38 -14.40
CA LYS A 252 -12.94 -13.94 -15.70
C LYS A 252 -11.96 -15.11 -15.56
N ASN A 253 -10.83 -14.91 -14.90
CA ASN A 253 -9.76 -15.90 -14.93
C ASN A 253 -10.07 -17.14 -14.09
N ARG A 254 -10.66 -16.96 -12.90
CA ARG A 254 -10.85 -18.07 -11.99
C ARG A 254 -12.22 -18.72 -12.11
N PHE A 255 -13.28 -17.92 -12.20
CA PHE A 255 -14.65 -18.46 -12.20
C PHE A 255 -15.17 -18.80 -13.60
N HIS A 256 -14.86 -17.96 -14.61
CA HIS A 256 -15.28 -18.25 -15.99
C HIS A 256 -14.33 -19.20 -16.71
N LEU A 257 -13.00 -19.02 -16.57
CA LEU A 257 -12.01 -19.84 -17.25
C LEU A 257 -11.54 -21.06 -16.43
N GLY A 258 -11.89 -21.13 -15.14
CA GLY A 258 -11.46 -22.24 -14.26
C GLY A 258 -9.94 -22.34 -14.10
N LYS A 259 -9.20 -21.27 -14.37
CA LYS A 259 -7.73 -21.28 -14.41
C LYS A 259 -7.14 -21.33 -13.00
N GLU A 260 -6.16 -22.21 -12.79
CA GLU A 260 -5.24 -22.10 -11.65
C GLU A 260 -4.28 -20.94 -11.92
N LEU A 261 -4.35 -19.91 -11.07
CA LEU A 261 -3.59 -18.68 -11.26
C LEU A 261 -2.12 -18.93 -10.92
N ASP A 262 -1.21 -18.58 -11.82
CA ASP A 262 0.23 -18.72 -11.61
C ASP A 262 0.93 -17.36 -11.39
N ARG A 263 2.27 -17.36 -11.43
CA ARG A 263 3.06 -16.14 -11.26
C ARG A 263 3.04 -15.24 -12.49
N GLU A 264 2.85 -15.80 -13.67
CA GLU A 264 2.73 -15.03 -14.91
C GLU A 264 1.40 -14.28 -14.90
N ASP A 265 0.31 -14.92 -14.48
CA ASP A 265 -0.98 -14.26 -14.25
C ASP A 265 -0.88 -13.11 -13.24
N ALA A 266 -0.17 -13.32 -12.14
CA ALA A 266 0.07 -12.29 -11.13
C ALA A 266 0.86 -11.10 -11.70
N ARG A 267 1.87 -11.36 -12.55
CA ARG A 267 2.67 -10.34 -13.23
C ARG A 267 1.82 -9.57 -14.25
N ASP A 268 1.01 -10.25 -15.04
CA ASP A 268 0.16 -9.63 -16.06
C ASP A 268 -0.90 -8.77 -15.39
N PHE A 269 -1.59 -9.30 -14.38
CA PHE A 269 -2.52 -8.52 -13.56
C PHE A 269 -1.87 -7.25 -13.04
N ALA A 270 -0.69 -7.36 -12.44
CA ALA A 270 0.01 -6.22 -11.88
C ALA A 270 0.41 -5.20 -12.95
N SER A 271 0.88 -5.65 -14.11
CA SER A 271 1.22 -4.77 -15.25
C SER A 271 0.01 -3.93 -15.66
N TYR A 272 -1.17 -4.54 -15.79
CA TYR A 272 -2.41 -3.81 -16.09
C TYR A 272 -2.86 -2.93 -14.92
N ALA A 273 -2.71 -3.39 -13.67
CA ALA A 273 -3.04 -2.62 -12.47
C ALA A 273 -2.22 -1.31 -12.41
N PHE A 274 -0.91 -1.40 -12.62
CA PHE A 274 -0.03 -0.23 -12.64
C PHE A 274 -0.37 0.70 -13.80
N ALA A 275 -0.63 0.18 -15.01
CA ALA A 275 -1.07 1.02 -16.13
C ALA A 275 -2.36 1.80 -15.82
N LYS A 276 -3.33 1.15 -15.15
CA LYS A 276 -4.57 1.80 -14.71
C LYS A 276 -4.32 2.87 -13.65
N ILE A 277 -3.55 2.56 -12.61
CA ILE A 277 -3.21 3.52 -11.54
C ILE A 277 -2.52 4.74 -12.14
N ARG A 278 -1.54 4.55 -13.02
CA ARG A 278 -0.85 5.65 -13.71
C ARG A 278 -1.79 6.53 -14.52
N THR A 279 -2.75 5.92 -15.23
CA THR A 279 -3.77 6.67 -15.98
C THR A 279 -4.67 7.49 -15.06
N GLU A 280 -5.09 6.94 -13.92
CA GLU A 280 -5.92 7.65 -12.93
C GLU A 280 -5.17 8.81 -12.27
N MET A 281 -3.86 8.67 -12.02
CA MET A 281 -3.03 9.77 -11.49
C MET A 281 -3.10 11.00 -12.41
N SER A 282 -2.89 10.78 -13.72
CA SER A 282 -2.93 11.86 -14.73
C SER A 282 -4.32 12.45 -14.94
N ALA A 283 -5.36 11.62 -14.82
CA ALA A 283 -6.73 12.09 -14.88
C ALA A 283 -7.09 12.98 -13.67
N CYS A 284 -6.61 12.61 -12.48
CA CYS A 284 -6.84 13.37 -11.26
C CYS A 284 -6.10 14.71 -11.28
N GLU A 285 -4.90 14.78 -11.87
CA GLU A 285 -4.20 16.06 -12.12
C GLU A 285 -5.02 16.98 -13.02
N SER A 286 -5.53 16.43 -14.13
CA SER A 286 -6.36 17.17 -15.09
C SER A 286 -7.65 17.71 -14.46
N ALA A 287 -8.26 16.94 -13.57
CA ALA A 287 -9.45 17.35 -12.81
C ALA A 287 -9.13 18.40 -11.73
N CYS A 288 -7.98 18.30 -11.06
CA CYS A 288 -7.52 19.29 -10.07
C CYS A 288 -7.06 20.61 -10.70
N ASN A 289 -6.56 20.60 -11.94
CA ASN A 289 -6.27 21.82 -12.72
C ASN A 289 -7.54 22.51 -13.25
N PHE A 290 -8.71 21.88 -13.11
CA PHE A 290 -10.00 22.50 -13.43
C PHE A 290 -10.48 23.33 -12.24
N ASP A 291 -10.02 24.58 -12.17
CA ASP A 291 -10.46 25.55 -11.16
C ASP A 291 -11.90 26.02 -11.50
N PRO A 292 -12.93 25.73 -10.67
CA PRO A 292 -14.31 26.17 -10.95
C PRO A 292 -14.48 27.68 -10.83
N VAL A 293 -13.46 28.41 -10.37
CA VAL A 293 -13.48 29.87 -10.20
C VAL A 293 -13.00 30.60 -11.46
N ALA A 294 -12.39 29.91 -12.43
CA ALA A 294 -11.99 30.48 -13.72
C ALA A 294 -13.02 30.23 -14.84
N GLY A 295 -14.31 30.31 -14.51
CA GLY A 295 -15.39 30.40 -15.49
C GLY A 295 -15.46 31.78 -16.16
N ARG A 296 -14.46 32.15 -16.97
CA ARG A 296 -14.62 33.21 -17.96
C ARG A 296 -14.10 32.76 -19.31
N ILE A 297 -15.06 32.51 -20.19
CA ILE A 297 -14.92 32.46 -21.63
C ILE A 297 -14.32 33.80 -22.06
N GLY A 298 -13.03 33.81 -22.40
CA GLY A 298 -12.43 34.89 -23.16
C GLY A 298 -12.97 34.81 -24.58
N VAL A 299 -14.01 35.59 -24.86
CA VAL A 299 -14.44 35.89 -26.23
C VAL A 299 -13.29 36.63 -26.91
N GLN A 300 -12.74 36.04 -27.96
CA GLN A 300 -11.86 36.75 -28.89
C GLN A 300 -12.69 37.83 -29.60
N ASN A 301 -12.24 39.08 -29.47
CA ASN A 301 -12.48 40.15 -30.45
C ASN A 301 -11.14 40.44 -31.12
#